data_AF-A0A0P7ZPK9-F1
#
_entry.id   AF-A0A0P7ZPK9-F1
#
_cell.length_a   1.000
_cell.length_b   1.000
_cell.length_c   1.000
_cell.angle_alpha   90.00
_cell.angle_beta   90.00
_cell.angle_gamma   90.00
#
_symmetry.space_group_name_H-M   'P 1'
#
loop_
_entity.id
_entity.type
_entity.pdbx_description
1 polymer ?
#
loop_
_entity_poly.entity_id
_entity_poly.type
_entity_poly.pdbx_seq_one_letter_code
_entity_poly.pdbx_strand_id
1 'polypeptide(L)'
;MTAEQLLIEAWRRLPAHRQQEVLDFTQFLAQYSRDRSGAAAVGEPVSEPELQSESSALGNKLQNIRDLIVASGMPLLTPEEVEQEVLERRGGHQG
;
A
#
# COMPACT_ATOMS: atom_id res chain seq x y z
N MET A 1 5.72 -24.35 -21.51
CA MET A 1 6.62 -23.85 -20.45
C MET A 1 5.82 -23.73 -19.17
N THR A 2 6.27 -24.33 -18.07
CA THR A 2 5.64 -24.17 -16.75
C THR A 2 6.16 -22.91 -16.05
N ALA A 3 5.43 -22.41 -15.05
CA ALA A 3 5.86 -21.25 -14.26
C ALA A 3 7.22 -21.51 -13.55
N GLU A 4 7.43 -22.73 -13.06
CA GLU A 4 8.70 -23.17 -12.47
C GLU A 4 9.85 -23.10 -13.49
N GLN A 5 9.63 -23.59 -14.72
CA GLN A 5 10.64 -23.57 -15.77
C GLN A 5 11.04 -22.12 -16.13
N LEU A 6 10.06 -21.22 -16.26
CA LEU A 6 10.31 -19.80 -16.54
C LEU A 6 11.11 -19.13 -15.41
N LEU A 7 10.80 -19.46 -14.15
CA LEU A 7 11.52 -18.92 -13.00
C LEU A 7 12.99 -19.39 -12.97
N ILE A 8 13.25 -20.68 -13.20
CA ILE A 8 14.61 -21.24 -13.24
C ILE A 8 15.41 -20.61 -14.38
N GLU A 9 14.78 -20.41 -15.54
CA GLU A 9 15.43 -19.80 -16.70
C GLU A 9 15.77 -18.31 -16.46
N ALA A 10 14.83 -17.55 -15.87
CA ALA A 10 15.06 -16.15 -15.48
C ALA A 10 16.14 -16.02 -14.40
N TRP A 11 16.10 -16.88 -13.39
CA TRP A 11 17.07 -16.91 -12.28
C TRP A 11 18.51 -17.08 -12.77
N ARG A 12 18.74 -18.01 -13.71
CA ARG A 12 20.08 -18.29 -14.27
C ARG A 12 20.67 -17.12 -15.04
N ARG A 13 19.84 -16.20 -15.56
CA ARG A 13 20.27 -15.01 -16.30
C ARG A 13 20.57 -13.82 -15.40
N LEU A 14 20.17 -13.85 -14.13
CA LEU A 14 20.37 -12.74 -13.20
C LEU A 14 21.80 -12.72 -12.65
N PRO A 15 22.39 -11.53 -12.44
CA PRO A 15 23.64 -11.37 -11.70
C PRO A 15 23.44 -11.69 -10.20
N ALA A 16 24.53 -12.05 -9.51
CA ALA A 16 24.50 -12.56 -8.13
C ALA A 16 23.73 -11.66 -7.13
N HIS A 17 23.84 -10.33 -7.23
CA HIS A 17 23.10 -9.41 -6.35
C HIS A 17 21.59 -9.51 -6.54
N ARG A 18 21.11 -9.67 -7.78
CA ARG A 18 19.67 -9.84 -8.05
C ARG A 18 19.17 -11.24 -7.70
N GLN A 19 20.03 -12.26 -7.75
CA GLN A 19 19.69 -13.57 -7.22
C GLN A 19 19.44 -13.49 -5.71
N GLN A 20 20.26 -12.73 -4.98
CA GLN A 20 20.04 -12.48 -3.56
C GLN A 20 18.70 -11.75 -3.31
N GLU A 21 18.39 -10.70 -4.07
CA GLU A 21 17.09 -10.00 -3.97
C GLU A 21 15.89 -10.95 -4.16
N VAL A 22 15.99 -11.92 -5.07
CA VAL A 22 14.92 -12.90 -5.28
C VAL A 22 14.81 -13.87 -4.08
N LEU A 23 15.92 -14.29 -3.46
CA LEU A 23 15.85 -15.07 -2.22
C LEU A 23 15.17 -14.28 -1.11
N ASP A 24 15.59 -13.03 -0.91
CA ASP A 24 15.05 -12.13 0.09
C ASP A 24 13.54 -11.94 -0.13
N PHE A 25 13.11 -11.78 -1.39
CA PHE A 25 11.71 -11.68 -1.75
C PHE A 25 10.92 -12.97 -1.47
N THR A 26 11.47 -14.15 -1.75
CA THR A 26 10.79 -15.41 -1.42
C THR A 26 10.63 -15.63 0.09
N GLN A 27 11.63 -15.24 0.88
CA GLN A 27 11.55 -15.25 2.33
C GLN A 27 10.48 -14.26 2.83
N PHE A 28 10.46 -13.06 2.25
CA PHE A 28 9.41 -12.08 2.51
C PHE A 28 8.02 -12.65 2.21
N LEU A 29 7.78 -13.30 1.06
CA LEU A 29 6.49 -13.89 0.72
C LEU A 29 6.08 -15.01 1.70
N ALA A 30 7.03 -15.85 2.10
CA ALA A 30 6.79 -16.90 3.09
C ALA A 30 6.40 -16.31 4.45
N GLN A 31 7.03 -15.21 4.86
CA GLN A 31 6.73 -14.52 6.10
C GLN A 31 5.40 -13.74 6.01
N TYR A 32 5.19 -12.99 4.93
CA TYR A 32 3.95 -12.26 4.63
C TYR A 32 2.72 -13.19 4.63
N SER A 33 2.84 -14.37 4.03
CA SER A 33 1.76 -15.37 4.05
C SER A 33 1.50 -15.93 5.45
N ARG A 34 2.52 -16.09 6.28
CA ARG A 34 2.39 -16.52 7.68
C ARG A 34 1.68 -15.46 8.53
N ASP A 35 2.08 -14.20 8.40
CA ASP A 35 1.50 -13.08 9.16
C ASP A 35 0.04 -12.85 8.76
N ARG A 36 -0.29 -13.03 7.47
CA ARG A 36 -1.67 -12.99 6.97
C ARG A 36 -2.51 -14.20 7.41
N SER A 37 -1.89 -15.38 7.53
CA SER A 37 -2.58 -16.61 7.98
C SER A 37 -2.91 -16.58 9.47
N GLY A 38 -2.30 -15.69 10.27
CA GLY A 38 -2.67 -15.44 11.67
C GLY A 38 -3.97 -14.67 11.86
N ALA A 39 -4.45 -13.96 10.83
CA ALA A 39 -5.70 -13.19 10.84
C ALA A 39 -6.90 -13.95 10.26
N ALA A 40 -6.69 -15.12 9.64
CA ALA A 40 -7.68 -15.81 8.81
C ALA A 40 -8.58 -16.84 9.54
N ALA A 41 -8.83 -16.66 10.85
CA ALA A 41 -9.75 -17.54 11.60
C ALA A 41 -11.17 -16.96 11.78
N VAL A 42 -11.47 -15.77 11.27
CA VAL A 42 -12.84 -15.21 11.27
C VAL A 42 -13.08 -14.61 9.89
N GLY A 43 -13.87 -15.31 9.08
CA GLY A 43 -14.20 -14.88 7.73
C GLY A 43 -15.06 -13.63 7.74
N GLU A 44 -14.64 -12.60 7.02
CA GLU A 44 -15.41 -11.45 6.53
C GLU A 44 -14.60 -10.79 5.38
N PRO A 45 -15.25 -10.07 4.44
CA PRO A 45 -14.81 -9.97 3.06
C PRO A 45 -13.72 -8.92 2.83
N VAL A 46 -12.85 -9.25 1.86
CA VAL A 46 -11.97 -8.39 1.04
C VAL A 46 -11.93 -6.91 1.47
N SER A 47 -10.93 -6.55 2.26
CA SER A 47 -10.39 -5.19 2.29
C SER A 47 -9.06 -5.20 1.53
N GLU A 48 -8.91 -4.19 0.67
CA GLU A 48 -7.68 -3.80 -0.04
C GLU A 48 -6.45 -3.87 0.87
N PRO A 49 -5.22 -4.02 0.33
CA PRO A 49 -4.04 -4.13 1.17
C PRO A 49 -3.96 -2.89 2.06
N GLU A 50 -4.29 -3.05 3.34
CA GLU A 50 -3.89 -2.12 4.37
C GLU A 50 -2.37 -2.07 4.29
N LEU A 51 -1.89 -1.01 3.63
CA LEU A 51 -0.55 -0.51 3.84
C LEU A 51 -0.47 -0.21 5.32
N GLN A 52 -0.09 -1.22 6.10
CA GLN A 52 0.38 -1.08 7.47
C GLN A 52 1.72 -0.34 7.41
N SER A 53 1.70 0.89 6.90
CA SER A 53 2.71 1.86 7.22
C SER A 53 2.56 2.07 8.71
N GLU A 54 3.49 1.55 9.51
CA GLU A 54 3.62 1.96 10.90
C GLU A 54 3.54 3.48 10.92
N SER A 55 2.45 4.00 11.48
CA SER A 55 2.12 5.41 11.35
C SER A 55 3.23 6.19 12.02
N SER A 56 4.02 6.93 11.22
CA SER A 56 5.06 7.78 11.76
C SER A 56 4.48 8.70 12.84
N ALA A 57 5.30 9.14 13.80
CA ALA A 57 4.84 10.08 14.84
C ALA A 57 4.13 11.31 14.26
N LEU A 58 4.59 11.77 13.08
CA LEU A 58 3.94 12.84 12.32
C LEU A 58 2.58 12.39 11.75
N GLY A 59 2.50 11.21 11.14
CA GLY A 59 1.25 10.65 10.63
C GLY A 59 0.18 10.55 11.71
N ASN A 60 0.52 10.05 12.89
CA ASN A 60 -0.39 10.01 14.04
C ASN A 60 -0.84 11.41 14.47
N LYS A 61 0.07 12.38 14.48
CA LYS A 61 -0.27 13.77 14.83
C LYS A 61 -1.21 14.39 13.82
N LEU A 62 -0.97 14.19 12.51
CA LEU A 62 -1.83 14.68 11.44
C LEU A 62 -3.22 14.03 11.49
N GLN A 63 -3.26 12.73 11.78
CA GLN A 63 -4.49 11.95 11.94
C GLN A 63 -5.33 12.49 13.10
N ASN A 64 -4.73 12.73 14.28
CA ASN A 64 -5.42 13.33 15.42
C ASN A 64 -5.96 14.74 15.10
N ILE A 65 -5.20 15.56 14.36
CA ILE A 65 -5.66 16.89 13.93
C ILE A 65 -6.87 16.75 12.98
N ARG A 66 -6.82 15.81 12.03
CA ARG A 66 -7.94 15.53 11.11
C ARG A 66 -9.21 15.19 11.89
N ASP A 67 -9.11 14.31 12.88
CA ASP A 67 -10.28 13.84 13.63
C ASP A 67 -10.91 14.97 14.49
N LEU A 68 -10.08 15.87 15.04
CA LEU A 68 -10.58 17.07 15.72
C LEU A 68 -11.33 18.02 14.77
N ILE A 69 -10.85 18.20 13.54
CA ILE A 69 -11.51 19.03 12.52
C ILE A 69 -12.87 18.43 12.15
N VAL A 70 -12.93 17.12 11.91
CA VAL A 70 -14.19 16.43 11.61
C VAL A 70 -15.17 16.52 12.76
N ALA A 71 -14.70 16.33 14.01
CA ALA A 71 -15.52 16.47 15.21
C ALA A 71 -16.08 17.88 15.41
N SER A 72 -15.42 18.92 14.88
CA SER A 72 -15.92 20.30 14.90
C SER A 72 -17.08 20.55 13.91
N GLY A 73 -17.47 19.54 13.14
CA GLY A 73 -18.56 19.61 12.16
C GLY A 73 -18.11 20.02 10.76
N MET A 74 -16.80 20.11 10.51
CA MET A 74 -16.27 20.35 9.17
C MET A 74 -16.16 19.00 8.42
N PRO A 75 -16.94 18.78 7.34
CA PRO A 75 -16.88 17.52 6.60
C PRO A 75 -15.56 17.39 5.84
N LEU A 76 -15.14 16.15 5.59
CA LEU A 76 -14.06 15.88 4.64
C LEU A 76 -14.57 16.09 3.22
N LEU A 77 -13.65 16.49 2.34
CA LEU A 77 -13.94 16.62 0.92
C LEU A 77 -14.30 15.25 0.32
N THR A 78 -15.29 15.24 -0.56
CA THR A 78 -15.55 14.08 -1.42
C THR A 78 -14.42 13.91 -2.44
N PRO A 79 -14.29 12.74 -3.08
CA PRO A 79 -13.31 12.54 -4.14
C PRO A 79 -13.39 13.62 -5.24
N GLU A 80 -14.59 14.01 -5.65
CA GLU A 80 -14.83 15.02 -6.67
C GLU A 80 -14.38 16.42 -6.21
N GLU A 81 -14.64 16.77 -4.95
CA GLU A 81 -14.20 18.04 -4.36
C GLU A 81 -12.68 18.12 -4.21
N VAL A 82 -12.02 16.99 -3.90
CA VAL A 82 -10.56 16.89 -3.88
C VAL A 82 -9.98 17.13 -5.28
N GLU A 83 -10.56 16.51 -6.31
CA GLU A 83 -10.12 16.71 -7.69
C GLU A 83 -10.26 18.18 -8.12
N GLN A 84 -11.38 18.81 -7.76
CA GLN A 84 -11.61 20.23 -8.02
C GLN A 84 -10.59 21.11 -7.29
N GLU A 85 -10.34 20.87 -6.00
CA GLU A 85 -9.33 21.63 -5.24
C GLU A 85 -7.92 21.45 -5.83
N VAL A 86 -7.56 20.24 -6.22
CA VAL A 86 -6.27 19.96 -6.87
C VAL A 86 -6.15 20.73 -8.18
N LEU A 87 -7.23 20.77 -8.98
CA LEU A 87 -7.30 21.52 -10.23
C LEU A 87 -7.14 23.02 -9.98
N GLU A 88 -7.85 23.57 -8.99
CA GLU A 88 -7.81 25.00 -8.62
C GLU A 88 -6.43 25.42 -8.08
N ARG A 89 -5.79 24.60 -7.24
CA ARG A 89 -4.50 24.93 -6.60
C ARG A 89 -3.29 24.64 -7.49
N ARG A 90 -3.40 23.73 -8.46
CA ARG A 90 -2.32 23.41 -9.42
C ARG A 90 -2.43 24.17 -10.75
N GLY A 91 -3.35 25.13 -10.87
CA GLY A 91 -3.45 26.05 -12.01
C GLY A 91 -4.19 25.48 -13.22
N GLY A 92 -5.08 24.50 -13.04
CA GLY A 92 -5.92 23.92 -14.08
C GLY A 92 -7.13 24.79 -14.43
N HIS A 93 -6.90 25.97 -14.98
CA HIS A 93 -7.88 26.68 -15.81
C HIS A 93 -7.23 26.90 -17.18
N GLN A 94 -7.36 25.90 -18.05
CA GLN A 94 -7.36 26.14 -19.49
C GLN A 94 -8.80 25.87 -19.94
N GLY A 95 -9.48 26.95 -20.33
CA GLY A 95 -10.84 26.89 -20.86
C GLY A 95 -10.91 26.33 -22.28
#